data_AF-A0A7X3ZIR2-F1
#
_entry.id   AF-A0A7X3ZIR2-F1
#
_cell.length_a   1.000
_cell.length_b   1.000
_cell.length_c   1.000
_cell.angle_alpha   90.00
_cell.angle_beta   90.00
_cell.angle_gamma   90.00
#
_symmetry.space_group_name_H-M   'P 1'
#
loop_
_entity.id
_entity.type
_entity.pdbx_description
1 polymer ?
#
loop_
_entity_poly.entity_id
_entity_poly.type
_entity_poly.pdbx_seq_one_letter_code
_entity_poly.pdbx_strand_id
1 'polypeptide(L)'
;MRTNVAIFIAFVVTSSAFCAVEFEEVTFGFNNGYKQGKWTPLNVNLRSQNEPVAFNGVLTVEVRNYFTDETIYRYATPLHLSKTDRKHKKLFIYCPKVSFHLILQLERSEVTKTSISEPHTTHQITPLTPIANKDHFVLVLAPSGDKLQKILNKKQLDEDSTQVHIKYLPNSRAMPTSWIGYDAVDLVIIREVSLTEKRIFKQQQTALLDWVQRGGTLVVSGGSNYRFLKDSFIEPLLSVELIREETIDKVPPILKQQFGIATSNNAVPAYKNIHFEPKPECQTLLGTKEQIHIAKRNFGSGQILCFSFDYNVQPFSELKAGETFWRWLLKIHGKSPRFFADKYAPYRQHKEKIHEHFLSKMPTQIPIIKLLSI
;
A
#
# COMPACT_ATOMS: atom_id res chain seq x y z
N MET A 1 -60.75 17.16 -48.86
CA MET A 1 -59.42 16.50 -48.83
C MET A 1 -58.44 17.44 -48.15
N ARG A 2 -58.04 17.15 -46.90
CA ARG A 2 -57.00 17.90 -46.18
C ARG A 2 -55.73 17.05 -46.20
N THR A 3 -54.70 17.54 -46.90
CA THR A 3 -53.39 16.91 -46.99
C THR A 3 -52.59 17.32 -45.75
N ASN A 4 -52.36 16.38 -44.83
CA ASN A 4 -51.46 16.60 -43.70
C ASN A 4 -50.02 16.46 -44.19
N VAL A 5 -49.28 17.57 -44.21
CA VAL A 5 -47.83 17.59 -44.43
C VAL A 5 -47.16 17.26 -43.10
N ALA A 6 -46.50 16.11 -43.01
CA ALA A 6 -45.65 15.76 -41.88
C ALA A 6 -44.27 16.43 -42.07
N ILE A 7 -43.95 17.38 -41.20
CA ILE A 7 -42.62 18.01 -41.14
C ILE A 7 -41.73 17.11 -40.27
N PHE A 8 -40.76 16.44 -40.89
CA PHE A 8 -39.70 15.72 -40.19
C PHE A 8 -38.61 16.72 -39.78
N ILE A 9 -38.51 17.02 -38.49
CA ILE A 9 -37.40 17.80 -37.93
C ILE A 9 -36.25 16.83 -37.68
N ALA A 10 -35.23 16.86 -38.54
CA ALA A 10 -33.97 16.17 -38.31
C ALA A 10 -33.13 16.97 -37.31
N PHE A 11 -32.97 16.45 -36.08
CA PHE A 11 -31.97 16.95 -35.14
C PHE A 11 -30.59 16.54 -35.63
N VAL A 12 -29.87 17.49 -36.25
CA VAL A 12 -28.43 17.33 -36.49
C VAL A 12 -27.73 17.49 -35.14
N VAL A 13 -27.36 16.37 -34.51
CA VAL A 13 -26.45 16.37 -33.37
C VAL A 13 -25.06 16.66 -33.92
N THR A 14 -24.65 17.92 -33.95
CA THR A 14 -23.26 18.29 -34.16
C THR A 14 -22.46 17.86 -32.93
N SER A 15 -21.83 16.68 -32.99
CA SER A 15 -20.75 16.37 -32.06
C SER A 15 -19.58 17.28 -32.41
N SER A 16 -19.53 18.46 -31.79
CA SER A 16 -18.32 19.27 -31.78
C SER A 16 -17.26 18.47 -31.04
N ALA A 17 -16.36 17.84 -31.81
CA ALA A 17 -15.18 17.19 -31.31
C ALA A 17 -14.28 18.26 -30.68
N PHE A 18 -14.46 18.54 -29.40
CA PHE A 18 -13.56 19.41 -28.65
C PHE A 18 -12.15 18.81 -28.68
N CYS A 19 -11.18 19.61 -29.14
CA CYS A 19 -9.75 19.32 -28.96
C CYS A 19 -9.41 19.62 -27.50
N ALA A 20 -8.89 18.63 -26.77
CA ALA A 20 -8.51 18.84 -25.38
C ALA A 20 -7.39 17.88 -24.96
N VAL A 21 -6.43 18.41 -24.21
CA VAL A 21 -5.58 17.63 -23.30
C VAL A 21 -6.06 17.86 -21.87
N GLU A 22 -6.51 16.80 -21.21
CA GLU A 22 -7.14 16.88 -19.91
C GLU A 22 -6.66 15.79 -18.94
N PHE A 23 -6.87 16.06 -17.65
CA PHE A 23 -6.78 15.05 -16.60
C PHE A 23 -8.04 14.19 -16.61
N GLU A 24 -7.96 12.96 -17.11
CA GLU A 24 -9.08 12.01 -17.14
C GLU A 24 -9.39 11.49 -15.72
N GLU A 25 -8.35 11.16 -14.96
CA GLU A 25 -8.49 10.71 -13.58
C GLU A 25 -7.20 10.99 -12.81
N VAL A 26 -7.32 11.48 -11.58
CA VAL A 26 -6.18 11.66 -10.70
C VAL A 26 -6.49 11.06 -9.32
N THR A 27 -5.65 10.14 -8.87
CA THR A 27 -5.81 9.48 -7.57
C THR A 27 -4.56 9.63 -6.73
N PHE A 28 -4.76 10.06 -5.47
CA PHE A 28 -3.70 10.28 -4.50
C PHE A 28 -3.74 9.23 -3.38
N GLY A 29 -2.59 8.63 -3.11
CA GLY A 29 -2.44 7.53 -2.16
C GLY A 29 -3.20 6.27 -2.58
N PHE A 30 -3.48 5.41 -1.59
CA PHE A 30 -4.27 4.20 -1.81
C PHE A 30 -5.73 4.50 -1.44
N ASN A 31 -6.48 5.10 -2.37
CA ASN A 31 -7.85 5.61 -2.13
C ASN A 31 -7.90 6.57 -0.94
N ASN A 32 -7.14 7.67 -1.02
CA ASN A 32 -6.93 8.67 0.04
C ASN A 32 -6.24 8.12 1.31
N GLY A 33 -5.71 6.89 1.27
CA GLY A 33 -4.84 6.38 2.34
C GLY A 33 -3.41 6.88 2.16
N TYR A 34 -2.96 7.75 3.07
CA TYR A 34 -1.60 8.28 3.13
C TYR A 34 -1.22 8.66 4.56
N LYS A 35 0.08 8.86 4.83
CA LYS A 35 0.62 9.35 6.12
C LYS A 35 1.46 10.60 5.90
N GLN A 36 1.45 11.52 6.86
CA GLN A 36 2.35 12.68 6.85
C GLN A 36 3.80 12.28 7.17
N GLY A 37 4.75 12.97 6.56
CA GLY A 37 6.19 12.68 6.65
C GLY A 37 6.61 11.41 5.91
N LYS A 38 5.77 10.90 5.01
CA LYS A 38 6.01 9.69 4.20
C LYS A 38 5.73 9.98 2.73
N TRP A 39 6.32 9.17 1.86
CA TRP A 39 6.05 9.20 0.42
C TRP A 39 4.75 8.50 0.07
N THR A 40 4.01 9.07 -0.88
CA THR A 40 2.68 8.61 -1.28
C THR A 40 2.56 8.59 -2.81
N PRO A 41 2.03 7.52 -3.42
CA PRO A 41 1.85 7.46 -4.86
C PRO A 41 0.77 8.45 -5.34
N LEU A 42 1.02 9.08 -6.48
CA LEU A 42 0.07 9.88 -7.25
C LEU A 42 -0.06 9.25 -8.63
N ASN A 43 -1.26 8.80 -8.98
CA ASN A 43 -1.57 8.27 -10.30
C ASN A 43 -2.34 9.31 -11.09
N VAL A 44 -1.89 9.56 -12.32
CA VAL A 44 -2.43 10.57 -13.22
C VAL A 44 -2.74 9.89 -14.55
N ASN A 45 -4.02 9.78 -14.89
CA ASN A 45 -4.50 9.38 -16.20
C ASN A 45 -4.79 10.64 -17.01
N LEU A 46 -4.14 10.74 -18.16
CA LEU A 46 -4.22 11.87 -19.06
C LEU A 46 -4.85 11.42 -20.37
N ARG A 47 -5.67 12.28 -20.95
CA ARG A 47 -6.29 12.06 -22.26
C ARG A 47 -5.97 13.23 -23.16
N SER A 48 -5.56 12.91 -24.38
CA SER A 48 -5.51 13.84 -25.51
C SER A 48 -6.56 13.40 -26.51
N GLN A 49 -7.37 14.32 -27.02
CA GLN A 49 -8.37 13.99 -28.02
C GLN A 49 -8.37 15.02 -29.14
N ASN A 50 -8.19 14.55 -30.38
CA ASN A 50 -8.27 15.33 -31.61
C ASN A 50 -7.36 16.57 -31.63
N GLU A 51 -6.28 16.60 -30.84
CA GLU A 51 -5.37 17.73 -30.79
C GLU A 51 -4.78 18.03 -32.19
N PRO A 52 -4.68 19.31 -32.60
CA PRO A 52 -4.14 19.66 -33.92
C PRO A 52 -2.69 19.19 -34.09
N VAL A 53 -1.91 19.18 -33.00
CA VAL A 53 -0.51 18.74 -32.91
C VAL A 53 -0.29 17.89 -31.66
N ALA A 54 0.72 17.01 -31.69
CA ALA A 54 1.09 16.23 -30.51
C ALA A 54 1.47 17.15 -29.34
N PHE A 55 0.99 16.84 -28.13
CA PHE A 55 1.37 17.55 -26.93
C PHE A 55 2.79 17.15 -26.52
N ASN A 56 3.68 18.14 -26.43
CA ASN A 56 5.03 18.01 -25.87
C ASN A 56 5.17 19.01 -24.73
N GLY A 57 5.45 18.52 -23.53
CA GLY A 57 5.48 19.37 -22.35
C GLY A 57 5.93 18.64 -21.10
N VAL A 58 5.54 19.20 -19.96
CA VAL A 58 5.88 18.71 -18.63
C VAL A 58 4.60 18.62 -17.80
N LEU A 59 4.43 17.49 -17.12
CA LEU A 59 3.46 17.37 -16.02
C LEU A 59 4.17 17.83 -14.75
N THR A 60 3.68 18.91 -14.15
CA THR A 60 4.20 19.47 -12.91
C THR A 60 3.20 19.23 -11.78
N VAL A 61 3.72 18.94 -10.59
CA VAL A 61 2.93 18.72 -9.38
C VAL A 61 3.55 19.55 -8.26
N GLU A 62 2.79 20.52 -7.78
CA GLU A 62 3.17 21.35 -6.64
C GLU A 62 2.45 20.89 -5.40
N VAL A 63 3.21 20.72 -4.32
CA VAL A 63 2.68 20.50 -2.97
C VAL A 63 2.68 21.85 -2.29
N ARG A 64 1.50 22.42 -2.06
CA ARG A 64 1.34 23.74 -1.46
C ARG A 64 0.77 23.67 -0.07
N ASN A 65 1.23 24.54 0.82
CA ASN A 65 0.64 24.68 2.13
C ASN A 65 -0.84 25.07 1.98
N TYR A 66 -1.73 24.40 2.71
CA TYR A 66 -3.16 24.65 2.59
C TYR A 66 -3.58 26.07 3.00
N PHE A 67 -2.88 26.67 3.98
CA PHE A 67 -3.24 27.96 4.55
C PHE A 67 -2.49 29.13 3.90
N THR A 68 -1.19 28.97 3.62
CA THR A 68 -0.35 30.04 3.05
C THR A 68 -0.29 30.02 1.52
N ASP A 69 -0.74 28.92 0.89
CA ASP A 69 -0.58 28.64 -0.54
C ASP A 69 0.89 28.64 -1.04
N GLU A 70 1.86 28.67 -0.12
CA GLU A 70 3.27 28.61 -0.48
C GLU A 70 3.65 27.22 -0.98
N THR A 71 4.42 27.17 -2.06
CA THR A 71 4.94 25.92 -2.60
C THR A 71 6.01 25.34 -1.68
N ILE A 72 5.76 24.13 -1.18
CA ILE A 72 6.68 23.38 -0.32
C ILE A 72 7.58 22.49 -1.19
N TYR A 73 7.00 21.76 -2.13
CA TYR A 73 7.72 20.87 -3.05
C TYR A 73 7.17 21.00 -4.47
N ARG A 74 8.03 20.83 -5.47
CA ARG A 74 7.65 20.79 -6.88
C ARG A 74 8.27 19.57 -7.55
N TYR A 75 7.44 18.80 -8.25
CA TYR A 75 7.84 17.62 -9.03
C TYR A 75 7.52 17.89 -10.51
N ALA A 76 8.38 17.40 -11.40
CA ALA A 76 8.22 17.59 -12.85
C ALA A 76 8.59 16.32 -13.60
N THR A 77 7.76 15.90 -14.56
CA THR A 77 8.06 14.78 -15.44
C THR A 77 7.73 15.11 -16.90
N PRO A 78 8.62 14.79 -17.87
CA PRO A 78 8.33 14.99 -19.27
C PRO A 78 7.09 14.22 -19.72
N LEU A 79 6.28 14.87 -20.55
CA LEU A 79 5.02 14.35 -21.06
C LEU A 79 4.97 14.55 -22.58
N HIS A 80 4.75 13.44 -23.27
CA HIS A 80 4.45 13.40 -24.70
C HIS A 80 3.14 12.64 -24.89
N LEU A 81 2.19 13.25 -25.59
CA LEU A 81 0.91 12.65 -25.99
C LEU A 81 0.70 12.86 -27.48
N SER A 82 0.29 11.80 -28.17
CA SER A 82 -0.12 11.90 -29.57
C SER A 82 -1.43 12.70 -29.69
N LYS A 83 -1.83 13.07 -30.92
CA LYS A 83 -3.05 13.87 -31.17
C LYS A 83 -4.30 13.31 -30.46
N THR A 84 -4.47 11.99 -30.54
CA THR A 84 -5.45 11.24 -29.77
C THR A 84 -4.70 10.13 -29.02
N ASP A 85 -4.67 10.21 -27.69
CA ASP A 85 -3.83 9.35 -26.85
C ASP A 85 -4.40 9.24 -25.43
N ARG A 86 -4.03 8.18 -24.72
CA ARG A 86 -4.25 8.03 -23.27
C ARG A 86 -2.97 7.58 -22.61
N LYS A 87 -2.56 8.28 -21.55
CA LYS A 87 -1.31 7.99 -20.86
C LYS A 87 -1.47 7.98 -19.36
N HIS A 88 -0.92 6.94 -18.74
CA HIS A 88 -0.82 6.80 -17.31
C HIS A 88 0.56 7.25 -16.82
N LYS A 89 0.60 8.14 -15.84
CA LYS A 89 1.81 8.59 -15.14
C LYS A 89 1.69 8.30 -13.66
N LYS A 90 2.75 7.76 -13.08
CA LYS A 90 2.86 7.49 -11.64
C LYS A 90 4.03 8.31 -11.08
N LEU A 91 3.73 9.13 -10.08
CA LEU A 91 4.70 9.92 -9.33
C LEU A 91 4.67 9.50 -7.86
N PHE A 92 5.72 9.81 -7.11
CA PHE A 92 5.75 9.64 -5.66
C PHE A 92 5.94 11.01 -5.03
N ILE A 93 4.97 11.42 -4.23
CA ILE A 93 4.90 12.75 -3.63
C ILE A 93 5.18 12.62 -2.14
N TYR A 94 6.16 13.35 -1.64
CA TYR A 94 6.40 13.42 -0.21
C TYR A 94 5.33 14.28 0.47
N CYS A 95 4.67 13.72 1.49
CA CYS A 95 3.63 14.40 2.24
C CYS A 95 4.25 15.19 3.40
N PRO A 96 4.19 16.53 3.42
CA PRO A 96 4.74 17.30 4.53
C PRO A 96 3.95 17.08 5.83
N LYS A 97 4.53 17.45 6.97
CA LYS A 97 3.90 17.39 8.30
C LYS A 97 2.98 18.59 8.58
N VAL A 98 2.40 19.17 7.54
CA VAL A 98 1.43 20.27 7.59
C VAL A 98 0.25 19.92 6.68
N SER A 99 -0.86 20.64 6.80
CA SER A 99 -1.95 20.54 5.83
C SER A 99 -1.50 21.07 4.47
N PHE A 100 -1.81 20.35 3.40
CA PHE A 100 -1.39 20.71 2.05
C PHE A 100 -2.49 20.39 1.04
N HIS A 101 -2.41 21.00 -0.13
CA HIS A 101 -3.13 20.57 -1.32
C HIS A 101 -2.11 20.38 -2.47
N LEU A 102 -2.52 19.66 -3.51
CA LEU A 102 -1.72 19.41 -4.69
C LEU A 102 -2.28 20.22 -5.85
N ILE A 103 -1.41 20.91 -6.58
CA ILE A 103 -1.75 21.55 -7.85
C ILE A 103 -0.98 20.82 -8.94
N LEU A 104 -1.71 20.18 -9.85
CA LEU A 104 -1.17 19.53 -11.03
C LEU A 104 -1.35 20.45 -12.23
N GLN A 105 -0.30 20.64 -13.02
CA GLN A 105 -0.33 21.49 -14.19
C GLN A 105 0.30 20.79 -15.39
N LEU A 106 -0.27 21.04 -16.56
CA LEU A 106 0.31 20.64 -17.84
C LEU A 106 0.91 21.88 -18.50
N GLU A 107 2.23 21.94 -18.57
CA GLU A 107 2.97 23.04 -19.19
C GLU A 107 3.44 22.58 -20.57
N ARG A 108 3.01 23.23 -21.66
CA ARG A 108 3.52 22.92 -23.01
C ARG A 108 4.93 23.51 -23.12
N SER A 109 5.88 22.75 -23.66
CA SER A 109 7.20 23.28 -23.94
C SER A 109 7.12 24.17 -25.17
N GLU A 110 6.97 25.48 -24.99
CA GLU A 110 7.06 26.43 -26.11
C GLU A 110 8.48 26.50 -26.66
N VAL A 111 8.57 26.63 -27.99
CA VAL A 111 9.84 26.81 -28.73
C VAL A 111 10.38 28.24 -28.60
N THR A 112 9.61 29.17 -28.02
CA THR A 112 9.95 30.59 -27.94
C THR A 112 10.33 31.01 -26.52
N LYS A 113 11.64 31.24 -26.32
CA LYS A 113 12.21 31.95 -25.17
C LYS A 113 11.60 33.36 -25.12
N THR A 114 10.60 33.62 -24.26
CA THR A 114 10.33 34.91 -23.54
C THR A 114 8.87 35.12 -23.11
N SER A 115 8.16 34.08 -22.66
CA SER A 115 6.89 34.27 -21.96
C SER A 115 6.75 33.26 -20.83
N ILE A 116 6.23 33.68 -19.69
CA ILE A 116 5.79 32.78 -18.62
C ILE A 116 4.69 31.93 -19.25
N SER A 117 4.96 30.65 -19.51
CA SER A 117 3.97 29.72 -20.09
C SER A 117 2.81 29.59 -19.10
N GLU A 118 1.62 30.06 -19.48
CA GLU A 118 0.41 29.72 -18.73
C GLU A 118 0.19 28.19 -18.79
N PRO A 119 -0.27 27.57 -17.69
CA PRO A 119 -0.55 26.15 -17.69
C PRO A 119 -1.70 25.85 -18.66
N HIS A 120 -1.50 24.89 -19.57
CA HIS A 120 -2.51 24.48 -20.54
C HIS A 120 -3.75 23.89 -19.85
N THR A 121 -3.53 23.19 -18.74
CA THR A 121 -4.61 22.69 -17.90
C THR A 121 -4.11 22.56 -16.46
N THR A 122 -5.00 22.84 -15.49
CA THR A 122 -4.71 22.76 -14.06
C THR A 122 -5.73 21.87 -13.36
N HIS A 123 -5.29 21.06 -12.41
CA HIS A 123 -6.14 20.23 -11.57
C HIS A 123 -5.68 20.31 -10.12
N GLN A 124 -6.61 20.57 -9.20
CA GLN A 124 -6.30 20.69 -7.77
C GLN A 124 -6.89 19.51 -6.99
N ILE A 125 -6.10 18.96 -6.06
CA ILE A 125 -6.53 17.93 -5.13
C ILE A 125 -6.27 18.43 -3.71
N THR A 126 -7.29 18.36 -2.87
CA THR A 126 -7.14 18.55 -1.43
C THR A 126 -7.24 17.16 -0.78
N PRO A 127 -6.11 16.54 -0.36
CA PRO A 127 -6.14 15.26 0.33
C PRO A 127 -7.01 15.32 1.58
N LEU A 128 -7.73 14.23 1.85
CA LEU A 128 -8.50 14.07 3.08
C LEU A 128 -7.59 13.97 4.32
N THR A 129 -8.16 13.73 5.49
CA THR A 129 -7.41 13.53 6.74
C THR A 129 -6.36 12.42 6.58
N PRO A 130 -5.08 12.69 6.92
CA PRO A 130 -4.03 11.68 6.87
C PRO A 130 -4.26 10.58 7.92
N ILE A 131 -3.76 9.39 7.64
CA ILE A 131 -3.62 8.32 8.63
C ILE A 131 -2.54 8.76 9.63
N ALA A 132 -2.83 8.64 10.93
CA ALA A 132 -1.86 8.98 11.96
C ALA A 132 -0.64 8.04 11.89
N ASN A 133 0.57 8.57 12.13
CA ASN A 133 1.78 7.73 12.10
C ASN A 133 1.77 6.63 13.17
N LYS A 134 1.05 6.84 14.28
CA LYS A 134 0.81 5.82 15.30
C LYS A 134 -0.11 4.69 14.82
N ASP A 135 -0.95 4.91 13.82
CA ASP A 135 -1.87 3.89 13.30
C ASP A 135 -1.17 2.93 12.34
N HIS A 136 -1.75 1.73 12.18
CA HIS A 136 -1.32 0.76 11.17
C HIS A 136 -1.97 1.07 9.83
N PHE A 137 -1.18 1.07 8.77
CA PHE A 137 -1.65 1.16 7.40
C PHE A 137 -1.37 -0.15 6.68
N VAL A 138 -2.45 -0.90 6.45
CA VAL A 138 -2.45 -2.22 5.81
C VAL A 138 -2.94 -2.08 4.37
N LEU A 139 -2.12 -2.52 3.42
CA LEU A 139 -2.46 -2.58 2.00
C LEU A 139 -2.76 -4.04 1.61
N VAL A 140 -3.90 -4.28 0.97
CA VAL A 140 -4.36 -5.64 0.65
C VAL A 140 -4.49 -5.81 -0.86
N LEU A 141 -3.89 -6.85 -1.41
CA LEU A 141 -4.07 -7.32 -2.77
C LEU A 141 -4.84 -8.64 -2.74
N ALA A 142 -6.10 -8.57 -3.16
CA ALA A 142 -7.09 -9.61 -2.93
C ALA A 142 -8.20 -9.55 -3.99
N PRO A 143 -8.82 -10.68 -4.37
CA PRO A 143 -10.11 -10.68 -5.07
C PRO A 143 -11.20 -9.96 -4.27
N SER A 144 -12.27 -9.56 -4.97
CA SER A 144 -13.48 -9.02 -4.35
C SER A 144 -14.08 -9.98 -3.32
N GLY A 145 -14.66 -9.45 -2.25
CA GLY A 145 -15.29 -10.26 -1.18
C GLY A 145 -14.37 -10.61 -0.01
N ASP A 146 -13.17 -10.03 0.04
CA ASP A 146 -12.31 -10.08 1.21
C ASP A 146 -12.96 -9.37 2.41
N LYS A 147 -12.98 -10.03 3.57
CA LYS A 147 -13.69 -9.56 4.76
C LYS A 147 -12.81 -8.80 5.74
N LEU A 148 -11.51 -8.65 5.47
CA LEU A 148 -10.55 -8.08 6.44
C LEU A 148 -10.97 -6.67 6.89
N GLN A 149 -11.48 -5.85 5.96
CA GLN A 149 -11.99 -4.52 6.28
C GLN A 149 -13.10 -4.55 7.33
N LYS A 150 -14.04 -5.50 7.19
CA LYS A 150 -15.16 -5.68 8.13
C LYS A 150 -14.66 -6.14 9.51
N ILE A 151 -13.59 -6.92 9.54
CA ILE A 151 -13.02 -7.48 10.78
C ILE A 151 -12.22 -6.43 11.55
N LEU A 152 -11.46 -5.55 10.89
CA LEU A 152 -10.45 -4.71 11.57
C LEU A 152 -10.47 -3.21 11.27
N ASN A 153 -11.08 -2.76 10.18
CA ASN A 153 -10.87 -1.38 9.73
C ASN A 153 -11.39 -0.37 10.75
N LYS A 154 -10.55 0.60 11.10
CA LYS A 154 -10.74 1.62 12.14
C LYS A 154 -10.93 1.06 13.57
N LYS A 155 -10.66 -0.23 13.81
CA LYS A 155 -10.68 -0.79 15.16
C LYS A 155 -9.41 -0.41 15.91
N GLN A 156 -9.55 -0.08 17.18
CA GLN A 156 -8.43 0.20 18.08
C GLN A 156 -7.75 -1.11 18.48
N LEU A 157 -6.44 -1.24 18.34
CA LEU A 157 -5.66 -2.44 18.67
C LEU A 157 -5.30 -2.55 20.15
N ASP A 158 -5.06 -1.42 20.80
CA ASP A 158 -4.49 -1.30 22.14
C ASP A 158 -5.07 -0.09 22.91
N GLU A 159 -4.67 0.04 24.17
CA GLU A 159 -5.06 1.13 25.08
C GLU A 159 -4.60 2.51 24.56
N ASP A 160 -3.52 2.56 23.77
CA ASP A 160 -2.99 3.77 23.11
C ASP A 160 -3.90 4.28 21.97
N SER A 161 -5.07 3.66 21.78
CA SER A 161 -6.05 4.00 20.75
C SER A 161 -5.43 3.95 19.34
N THR A 162 -4.50 3.03 19.10
CA THR A 162 -3.90 2.79 17.78
C THR A 162 -4.93 2.15 16.86
N GLN A 163 -5.23 2.74 15.71
CA GLN A 163 -6.20 2.18 14.76
C GLN A 163 -5.55 1.41 13.61
N VAL A 164 -6.33 0.54 12.96
CA VAL A 164 -5.93 -0.14 11.71
C VAL A 164 -6.68 0.47 10.54
N HIS A 165 -5.96 0.94 9.52
CA HIS A 165 -6.53 1.45 8.28
C HIS A 165 -6.20 0.47 7.16
N ILE A 166 -7.25 -0.09 6.56
CA ILE A 166 -7.12 -1.07 5.48
C ILE A 166 -7.51 -0.43 4.15
N LYS A 167 -6.65 -0.56 3.15
CA LYS A 167 -6.93 -0.17 1.76
C LYS A 167 -6.65 -1.34 0.82
N TYR A 168 -7.49 -1.48 -0.19
CA TYR A 168 -7.36 -2.53 -1.19
C TYR A 168 -6.76 -1.97 -2.47
N LEU A 169 -5.84 -2.72 -3.05
CA LEU A 169 -5.45 -2.54 -4.44
C LEU A 169 -6.51 -3.18 -5.34
N PRO A 170 -6.98 -2.48 -6.38
CA PRO A 170 -8.01 -3.03 -7.28
C PRO A 170 -7.49 -4.22 -8.09
N ASN A 171 -6.19 -4.28 -8.37
CA ASN A 171 -5.51 -5.37 -9.06
C ASN A 171 -3.98 -5.22 -8.94
N SER A 172 -3.22 -6.19 -9.47
CA SER A 172 -1.75 -6.18 -9.42
C SER A 172 -1.11 -4.98 -10.15
N ARG A 173 -1.73 -4.41 -11.18
CA ARG A 173 -1.19 -3.23 -11.90
C ARG A 173 -1.16 -1.98 -11.03
N ALA A 174 -2.03 -1.91 -10.02
CA ALA A 174 -2.05 -0.81 -9.06
C ALA A 174 -0.88 -0.86 -8.06
N MET A 175 -0.14 -1.97 -7.96
CA MET A 175 1.05 -2.04 -7.12
C MET A 175 2.09 -0.97 -7.52
N PRO A 176 2.71 -0.28 -6.55
CA PRO A 176 3.86 0.59 -6.81
C PRO A 176 4.97 -0.11 -7.59
N THR A 177 5.61 0.65 -8.48
CA THR A 177 6.75 0.21 -9.29
C THR A 177 8.09 0.62 -8.68
N SER A 178 8.07 1.25 -7.51
CA SER A 178 9.25 1.57 -6.70
C SER A 178 8.90 1.39 -5.22
N TRP A 179 9.88 0.94 -4.43
CA TRP A 179 9.71 0.69 -2.99
C TRP A 179 9.20 1.92 -2.24
N ILE A 180 9.55 3.12 -2.71
CA ILE A 180 9.18 4.39 -2.08
C ILE A 180 7.66 4.63 -2.11
N GLY A 181 6.93 4.01 -3.04
CA GLY A 181 5.47 4.07 -3.06
C GLY A 181 4.79 3.31 -1.93
N TYR A 182 5.51 2.42 -1.24
CA TYR A 182 5.04 1.70 -0.07
C TYR A 182 5.49 2.36 1.25
N ASP A 183 6.08 3.57 1.20
CA ASP A 183 6.73 4.20 2.37
C ASP A 183 5.78 4.44 3.55
N ALA A 184 4.51 4.78 3.28
CA ALA A 184 3.50 4.94 4.31
C ALA A 184 2.89 3.61 4.82
N VAL A 185 3.11 2.50 4.10
CA VAL A 185 2.49 1.20 4.35
C VAL A 185 3.31 0.41 5.36
N ASP A 186 2.65 -0.08 6.41
CA ASP A 186 3.30 -0.89 7.44
C ASP A 186 3.29 -2.38 7.06
N LEU A 187 2.21 -2.84 6.41
CA LEU A 187 1.98 -4.23 6.10
C LEU A 187 1.26 -4.39 4.75
N VAL A 188 1.75 -5.32 3.92
CA VAL A 188 1.11 -5.72 2.66
C VAL A 188 0.58 -7.15 2.81
N ILE A 189 -0.70 -7.38 2.49
CA ILE A 189 -1.31 -8.70 2.46
C ILE A 189 -1.60 -9.08 1.02
N ILE A 190 -1.20 -10.28 0.63
CA ILE A 190 -1.56 -10.88 -0.64
C ILE A 190 -2.37 -12.14 -0.36
N ARG A 191 -3.57 -12.21 -0.94
CA ARG A 191 -4.47 -13.36 -0.82
C ARG A 191 -5.03 -13.70 -2.20
N GLU A 192 -4.92 -14.97 -2.60
CA GLU A 192 -5.60 -15.50 -3.79
C GLU A 192 -5.30 -14.70 -5.08
N VAL A 193 -4.06 -14.22 -5.23
CA VAL A 193 -3.58 -13.57 -6.45
C VAL A 193 -2.36 -14.31 -6.96
N SER A 194 -2.37 -14.67 -8.25
CA SER A 194 -1.20 -15.27 -8.90
C SER A 194 -0.05 -14.28 -8.93
N LEU A 195 1.07 -14.67 -8.33
CA LEU A 195 2.30 -13.89 -8.23
C LEU A 195 3.35 -14.32 -9.26
N THR A 196 2.90 -14.81 -10.41
CA THR A 196 3.80 -15.19 -11.51
C THR A 196 4.27 -13.94 -12.27
N GLU A 197 5.41 -14.04 -12.95
CA GLU A 197 5.96 -12.93 -13.76
C GLU A 197 5.02 -12.46 -14.88
N LYS A 198 4.12 -13.34 -15.33
CA LYS A 198 3.08 -13.01 -16.32
C LYS A 198 2.00 -12.06 -15.77
N ARG A 199 1.82 -12.02 -14.45
CA ARG A 199 0.75 -11.27 -13.76
C ARG A 199 1.25 -10.03 -13.04
N ILE A 200 2.51 -10.03 -12.63
CA ILE A 200 3.15 -8.93 -11.90
C ILE A 200 4.44 -8.56 -12.62
N PHE A 201 4.55 -7.31 -13.04
CA PHE A 201 5.73 -6.84 -13.76
C PHE A 201 6.97 -6.86 -12.87
N LYS A 202 8.14 -7.15 -13.45
CA LYS A 202 9.41 -7.22 -12.73
C LYS A 202 9.69 -6.00 -11.84
N GLN A 203 9.39 -4.79 -12.32
CA GLN A 203 9.53 -3.56 -11.52
C GLN A 203 8.68 -3.57 -10.24
N GLN A 204 7.45 -4.09 -10.30
CA GLN A 204 6.57 -4.18 -9.13
C GLN A 204 7.04 -5.26 -8.15
N GLN A 205 7.55 -6.38 -8.67
CA GLN A 205 8.16 -7.42 -7.86
C GLN A 205 9.38 -6.88 -7.10
N THR A 206 10.32 -6.25 -7.81
CA THR A 206 11.50 -5.62 -7.22
C THR A 206 11.11 -4.56 -6.21
N ALA A 207 10.14 -3.68 -6.53
CA ALA A 207 9.66 -2.66 -5.60
C ALA A 207 9.11 -3.25 -4.30
N LEU A 208 8.33 -4.34 -4.37
CA LEU A 208 7.81 -5.01 -3.18
C LEU A 208 8.94 -5.64 -2.37
N LEU A 209 9.86 -6.36 -3.02
CA LEU A 209 10.97 -7.03 -2.33
C LEU A 209 11.93 -6.02 -1.68
N ASP A 210 12.28 -4.93 -2.38
CA ASP A 210 13.08 -3.83 -1.85
C ASP A 210 12.40 -3.20 -0.63
N TRP A 211 11.07 -3.04 -0.67
CA TRP A 211 10.31 -2.53 0.47
C TRP A 211 10.37 -3.49 1.67
N VAL A 212 10.22 -4.80 1.45
CA VAL A 212 10.38 -5.80 2.51
C VAL A 212 11.81 -5.74 3.08
N GLN A 213 12.84 -5.74 2.24
CA GLN A 213 14.24 -5.63 2.69
C GLN A 213 14.51 -4.38 3.52
N ARG A 214 13.81 -3.28 3.24
CA ARG A 214 13.91 -2.01 3.97
C ARG A 214 13.08 -1.97 5.25
N GLY A 215 12.38 -3.04 5.59
CA GLY A 215 11.61 -3.14 6.82
C GLY A 215 10.18 -3.63 6.64
N GLY A 216 9.61 -3.62 5.43
CA GLY A 216 8.21 -3.97 5.22
C GLY A 216 7.81 -5.36 5.75
N THR A 217 6.56 -5.50 6.17
CA THR A 217 5.97 -6.81 6.51
C THR A 217 5.10 -7.28 5.35
N LEU A 218 5.51 -8.35 4.67
CA LEU A 218 4.68 -9.02 3.66
C LEU A 218 3.98 -10.22 4.28
N VAL A 219 2.65 -10.30 4.13
CA VAL A 219 1.85 -11.46 4.49
C VAL A 219 1.31 -12.11 3.22
N VAL A 220 1.47 -13.42 3.13
CA VAL A 220 1.03 -14.23 2.02
C VAL A 220 0.09 -15.28 2.55
N SER A 221 -1.17 -15.21 2.15
CA SER A 221 -2.21 -16.13 2.61
C SER A 221 -2.28 -17.37 1.71
N GLY A 222 -2.35 -18.54 2.35
CA GLY A 222 -2.49 -19.84 1.71
C GLY A 222 -3.93 -20.27 1.53
N GLY A 223 -4.18 -21.58 1.68
CA GLY A 223 -5.47 -22.23 1.44
C GLY A 223 -5.53 -22.97 0.10
N SER A 224 -6.72 -23.03 -0.50
CA SER A 224 -6.98 -23.77 -1.76
C SER A 224 -6.19 -23.27 -2.97
N ASN A 225 -5.61 -22.08 -2.86
CA ASN A 225 -4.95 -21.38 -3.95
C ASN A 225 -3.42 -21.42 -3.85
N TYR A 226 -2.85 -22.45 -3.21
CA TYR A 226 -1.39 -22.58 -3.03
C TYR A 226 -0.60 -22.58 -4.34
N ARG A 227 -1.23 -23.00 -5.45
CA ARG A 227 -0.67 -22.93 -6.80
C ARG A 227 -0.33 -21.50 -7.25
N PHE A 228 -0.91 -20.48 -6.63
CA PHE A 228 -0.56 -19.08 -6.90
C PHE A 228 0.73 -18.65 -6.22
N LEU A 229 1.15 -19.39 -5.19
CA LEU A 229 2.42 -19.21 -4.50
C LEU A 229 3.51 -20.06 -5.15
N LYS A 230 3.17 -21.25 -5.63
CA LYS A 230 4.08 -22.08 -6.43
C LYS A 230 4.45 -21.37 -7.73
N ASP A 231 5.72 -21.46 -8.12
CA ASP A 231 6.35 -20.80 -9.26
C ASP A 231 6.26 -19.26 -9.25
N SER A 232 6.02 -18.67 -8.08
CA SER A 232 5.98 -17.21 -7.92
C SER A 232 7.35 -16.64 -7.60
N PHE A 233 7.53 -15.33 -7.83
CA PHE A 233 8.78 -14.64 -7.49
C PHE A 233 9.07 -14.61 -5.97
N ILE A 234 8.08 -14.90 -5.13
CA ILE A 234 8.25 -14.96 -3.67
C ILE A 234 8.52 -16.37 -3.15
N GLU A 235 8.24 -17.42 -3.92
CA GLU A 235 8.41 -18.82 -3.47
C GLU A 235 9.83 -19.13 -2.97
N PRO A 236 10.91 -18.71 -3.67
CA PRO A 236 12.28 -18.93 -3.19
C PRO A 236 12.56 -18.22 -1.87
N LEU A 237 11.79 -17.18 -1.55
CA LEU A 237 11.95 -16.35 -0.35
C LEU A 237 11.10 -16.84 0.82
N LEU A 238 10.11 -17.71 0.61
CA LEU A 238 9.32 -18.29 1.69
C LEU A 238 10.22 -19.12 2.63
N SER A 239 9.91 -19.11 3.93
CA SER A 239 10.57 -19.96 4.94
C SER A 239 10.09 -21.41 4.95
N VAL A 240 9.21 -21.79 4.02
CA VAL A 240 8.59 -23.11 3.96
C VAL A 240 8.61 -23.63 2.53
N GLU A 241 8.59 -24.95 2.40
CA GLU A 241 8.25 -25.66 1.18
C GLU A 241 6.74 -25.91 1.12
N LEU A 242 6.17 -25.72 -0.07
CA LEU A 242 4.74 -25.88 -0.33
C LEU A 242 4.48 -27.31 -0.84
N ILE A 243 4.22 -28.25 0.07
CA ILE A 243 4.21 -29.69 -0.26
C ILE A 243 2.91 -30.10 -0.96
N ARG A 244 1.77 -29.93 -0.27
CA ARG A 244 0.46 -30.36 -0.76
C ARG A 244 -0.66 -29.58 -0.08
N GLU A 245 -1.84 -29.60 -0.71
CA GLU A 245 -3.07 -29.16 -0.07
C GLU A 245 -3.62 -30.29 0.82
N GLU A 246 -4.12 -29.91 1.99
CA GLU A 246 -4.80 -30.78 2.95
C GLU A 246 -6.15 -30.18 3.33
N THR A 247 -7.09 -31.04 3.70
CA THR A 247 -8.39 -30.60 4.21
C THR A 247 -8.42 -30.79 5.71
N ILE A 248 -8.69 -29.71 6.44
CA ILE A 248 -8.77 -29.71 7.89
C ILE A 248 -10.23 -29.61 8.30
N ASP A 249 -10.72 -30.64 8.97
CA ASP A 249 -12.10 -30.79 9.48
C ASP A 249 -12.22 -30.46 10.97
N LYS A 250 -11.09 -30.36 11.68
CA LYS A 250 -11.01 -30.04 13.11
C LYS A 250 -10.04 -28.90 13.34
N VAL A 251 -10.48 -27.87 14.07
CA VAL A 251 -9.57 -26.76 14.44
C VAL A 251 -8.47 -27.30 15.36
N PRO A 252 -7.19 -27.08 15.01
CA PRO A 252 -6.06 -27.41 15.86
C PRO A 252 -6.22 -26.85 17.29
N PRO A 253 -5.88 -27.61 18.35
CA PRO A 253 -6.05 -27.16 19.74
C PRO A 253 -5.38 -25.80 20.02
N ILE A 254 -4.20 -25.56 19.44
CA ILE A 254 -3.47 -24.30 19.60
C ILE A 254 -4.26 -23.08 19.08
N LEU A 255 -4.99 -23.26 17.96
CA LEU A 255 -5.83 -22.23 17.37
C LEU A 255 -7.06 -21.93 18.23
N LYS A 256 -7.65 -22.96 18.87
CA LYS A 256 -8.74 -22.79 19.83
C LYS A 256 -8.28 -22.05 21.08
N GLN A 257 -7.16 -22.47 21.66
CA GLN A 257 -6.61 -21.90 22.87
C GLN A 257 -6.22 -20.43 22.68
N GLN A 258 -5.57 -20.11 21.56
CA GLN A 258 -5.01 -18.78 21.33
C GLN A 258 -6.03 -17.75 20.84
N PHE A 259 -7.01 -18.16 20.02
CA PHE A 259 -7.95 -17.24 19.38
C PHE A 259 -9.40 -17.44 19.78
N GLY A 260 -9.67 -18.35 20.72
CA GLY A 260 -11.02 -18.57 21.24
C GLY A 260 -12.00 -19.02 20.16
N ILE A 261 -11.54 -19.79 19.17
CA ILE A 261 -12.39 -20.39 18.13
C ILE A 261 -13.32 -21.42 18.80
N ALA A 262 -14.45 -20.93 19.30
CA ALA A 262 -15.49 -21.71 19.93
C ALA A 262 -16.41 -22.27 18.84
N THR A 263 -16.46 -23.59 18.73
CA THR A 263 -17.49 -24.28 17.96
C THR A 263 -18.29 -25.12 18.92
N SER A 264 -19.62 -25.03 18.84
CA SER A 264 -20.56 -25.69 19.75
C SER A 264 -20.35 -27.21 19.84
N ASN A 265 -19.64 -27.83 18.88
CA ASN A 265 -19.29 -29.26 18.86
C ASN A 265 -17.86 -29.56 18.39
N ASN A 266 -16.89 -28.65 18.52
CA ASN A 266 -15.52 -28.80 17.96
C ASN A 266 -15.42 -28.93 16.42
N ALA A 267 -16.56 -28.97 15.71
CA ALA A 267 -16.64 -29.04 14.25
C ALA A 267 -16.64 -27.62 13.67
N VAL A 268 -15.66 -27.34 12.82
CA VAL A 268 -15.70 -26.21 11.88
C VAL A 268 -16.06 -26.74 10.51
N PRO A 269 -16.61 -25.91 9.61
CA PRO A 269 -16.62 -26.25 8.20
C PRO A 269 -15.20 -26.60 7.76
N ALA A 270 -15.08 -27.72 7.04
CA ALA A 270 -13.79 -28.16 6.54
C ALA A 270 -13.18 -27.06 5.67
N TYR A 271 -11.90 -26.77 5.90
CA TYR A 271 -11.16 -25.74 5.16
C TYR A 271 -9.86 -26.29 4.60
N LYS A 272 -9.34 -25.60 3.59
CA LYS A 272 -8.10 -25.99 2.92
C LYS A 272 -6.90 -25.39 3.63
N ASN A 273 -5.87 -26.21 3.78
CA ASN A 273 -4.59 -25.86 4.36
C ASN A 273 -3.47 -26.33 3.43
N ILE A 274 -2.31 -25.69 3.51
CA ILE A 274 -1.11 -26.14 2.81
C ILE A 274 -0.23 -26.85 3.83
N HIS A 275 0.18 -28.08 3.54
CA HIS A 275 1.21 -28.75 4.31
C HIS A 275 2.55 -28.07 4.04
N PHE A 276 3.13 -27.51 5.10
CA PHE A 276 4.41 -26.81 5.06
C PHE A 276 5.49 -27.68 5.67
N GLU A 277 6.61 -27.80 4.95
CA GLU A 277 7.86 -28.27 5.53
C GLU A 277 8.80 -27.08 5.76
N PRO A 278 9.44 -26.95 6.94
CA PRO A 278 10.27 -25.80 7.24
C PRO A 278 11.57 -25.83 6.42
N LYS A 279 11.90 -24.70 5.78
CA LYS A 279 13.24 -24.47 5.22
C LYS A 279 14.20 -24.01 6.33
N PRO A 280 15.53 -23.98 6.08
CA PRO A 280 16.46 -23.25 6.93
C PRO A 280 15.96 -21.81 7.19
N GLU A 281 16.17 -21.30 8.40
CA GLU A 281 15.70 -19.97 8.85
C GLU A 281 14.17 -19.85 9.09
N CYS A 282 13.41 -20.95 9.02
CA CYS A 282 11.99 -20.93 9.35
C CYS A 282 11.74 -20.66 10.83
N GLN A 283 11.07 -19.56 11.13
CA GLN A 283 10.48 -19.31 12.44
C GLN A 283 8.99 -19.66 12.39
N THR A 284 8.60 -20.74 13.08
CA THR A 284 7.19 -21.08 13.28
C THR A 284 6.58 -20.11 14.29
N LEU A 285 5.68 -19.24 13.85
CA LEU A 285 4.94 -18.32 14.73
C LEU A 285 3.69 -18.98 15.33
N LEU A 286 3.12 -19.95 14.60
CA LEU A 286 1.93 -20.67 15.01
C LEU A 286 1.94 -22.07 14.41
N GLY A 287 1.73 -23.08 15.26
CA GLY A 287 1.74 -24.49 14.87
C GLY A 287 2.70 -25.32 15.71
N THR A 288 2.90 -26.56 15.29
CA THR A 288 3.88 -27.50 15.87
C THR A 288 4.98 -27.79 14.85
N LYS A 289 5.88 -28.75 15.17
CA LYS A 289 6.89 -29.21 14.20
C LYS A 289 6.25 -29.99 13.05
N GLU A 290 5.13 -30.65 13.32
CA GLU A 290 4.40 -31.51 12.39
C GLU A 290 3.38 -30.72 11.56
N GLN A 291 2.80 -29.65 12.12
CA GLN A 291 1.80 -28.82 11.44
C GLN A 291 2.09 -27.33 11.66
N ILE A 292 2.73 -26.70 10.67
CA ILE A 292 3.00 -25.26 10.68
C ILE A 292 1.79 -24.52 10.09
N HIS A 293 1.22 -23.58 10.87
CA HIS A 293 0.11 -22.74 10.43
C HIS A 293 0.56 -21.36 9.94
N ILE A 294 1.55 -20.79 10.64
CA ILE A 294 2.15 -19.52 10.27
C ILE A 294 3.65 -19.68 10.38
N ALA A 295 4.30 -19.54 9.23
CA ALA A 295 5.74 -19.47 9.15
C ALA A 295 6.17 -18.02 8.94
N LYS A 296 7.33 -17.66 9.48
CA LYS A 296 7.96 -16.38 9.29
C LYS A 296 9.39 -16.58 8.83
N ARG A 297 9.80 -15.71 7.90
CA ARG A 297 11.19 -15.44 7.57
C ARG A 297 11.51 -13.97 7.80
N ASN A 298 12.69 -13.67 8.34
CA ASN A 298 13.23 -12.31 8.23
C ASN A 298 13.84 -12.14 6.83
N PHE A 299 13.67 -10.96 6.22
CA PHE A 299 14.27 -10.65 4.92
C PHE A 299 14.73 -9.20 4.90
N GLY A 300 16.05 -9.00 4.90
CA GLY A 300 16.65 -7.71 5.23
C GLY A 300 16.22 -7.26 6.63
N SER A 301 15.75 -6.01 6.74
CA SER A 301 15.21 -5.44 7.98
C SER A 301 13.70 -5.72 8.18
N GLY A 302 13.05 -6.39 7.22
CA GLY A 302 11.64 -6.72 7.26
C GLY A 302 11.39 -8.21 7.41
N GLN A 303 10.19 -8.65 7.04
CA GLN A 303 9.75 -10.02 7.26
C GLN A 303 8.68 -10.45 6.25
N ILE A 304 8.68 -11.75 5.96
CA ILE A 304 7.68 -12.42 5.14
C ILE A 304 6.99 -13.45 6.04
N LEU A 305 5.67 -13.33 6.16
CA LEU A 305 4.82 -14.27 6.89
C LEU A 305 3.99 -15.05 5.87
N CYS A 306 4.00 -16.37 6.01
CA CYS A 306 3.25 -17.27 5.15
C CYS A 306 2.22 -18.02 5.99
N PHE A 307 0.94 -17.88 5.63
CA PHE A 307 -0.14 -18.62 6.28
C PHE A 307 -0.40 -19.88 5.46
N SER A 308 -0.54 -21.01 6.14
CA SER A 308 -0.92 -22.26 5.49
C SER A 308 -2.39 -22.26 5.06
N PHE A 309 -3.21 -21.40 5.67
CA PHE A 309 -4.66 -21.31 5.48
C PHE A 309 -5.07 -19.99 4.80
N ASP A 310 -6.32 -19.95 4.33
CA ASP A 310 -6.97 -18.71 3.88
C ASP A 310 -7.64 -18.00 5.07
N TYR A 311 -7.17 -16.80 5.42
CA TYR A 311 -7.76 -16.02 6.52
C TYR A 311 -9.21 -15.58 6.26
N ASN A 312 -9.67 -15.62 5.00
CA ASN A 312 -11.02 -15.20 4.60
C ASN A 312 -12.04 -16.36 4.63
N VAL A 313 -11.60 -17.57 4.99
CA VAL A 313 -12.43 -18.77 5.19
C VAL A 313 -12.63 -19.04 6.68
N GLN A 314 -13.74 -19.71 7.06
CA GLN A 314 -13.93 -20.11 8.46
C GLN A 314 -12.87 -21.16 8.87
N PRO A 315 -12.40 -21.15 10.14
CA PRO A 315 -12.86 -20.31 11.25
C PRO A 315 -12.28 -18.88 11.29
N PHE A 316 -11.25 -18.58 10.50
CA PHE A 316 -10.50 -17.32 10.61
C PHE A 316 -11.27 -16.07 10.18
N SER A 317 -12.29 -16.25 9.33
CA SER A 317 -13.19 -15.17 8.89
C SER A 317 -14.37 -14.89 9.84
N GLU A 318 -14.52 -15.67 10.91
CA GLU A 318 -15.49 -15.39 11.98
C GLU A 318 -15.07 -14.10 12.70
N LEU A 319 -16.03 -13.23 13.04
CA LEU A 319 -15.72 -11.86 13.46
C LEU A 319 -14.87 -11.84 14.74
N LYS A 320 -15.22 -12.63 15.76
CA LYS A 320 -14.53 -12.62 17.04
C LYS A 320 -13.15 -13.27 16.95
N ALA A 321 -13.09 -14.47 16.39
CA ALA A 321 -11.83 -15.20 16.20
C ALA A 321 -10.88 -14.44 15.26
N GLY A 322 -11.39 -13.94 14.14
CA GLY A 322 -10.62 -13.17 13.17
C GLY A 322 -10.08 -11.88 13.76
N GLU A 323 -10.89 -11.14 14.52
CA GLU A 323 -10.41 -9.92 15.19
C GLU A 323 -9.31 -10.23 16.21
N THR A 324 -9.47 -11.27 17.01
CA THR A 324 -8.47 -11.68 18.00
C THR A 324 -7.17 -12.13 17.34
N PHE A 325 -7.28 -12.92 16.26
CA PHE A 325 -6.16 -13.34 15.44
C PHE A 325 -5.36 -12.16 14.88
N TRP A 326 -6.04 -11.25 14.20
CA TRP A 326 -5.36 -10.14 13.55
C TRP A 326 -4.82 -9.10 14.54
N ARG A 327 -5.49 -8.89 15.68
CA ARG A 327 -4.96 -8.05 16.76
C ARG A 327 -3.63 -8.59 17.29
N TRP A 328 -3.56 -9.89 17.54
CA TRP A 328 -2.34 -10.56 17.94
C TRP A 328 -1.24 -10.39 16.89
N LEU A 329 -1.55 -10.67 15.62
CA LEU A 329 -0.59 -10.55 14.53
C LEU A 329 -0.07 -9.12 14.38
N LEU A 330 -0.96 -8.12 14.36
CA LEU A 330 -0.58 -6.72 14.14
C LEU A 330 0.19 -6.14 15.32
N LYS A 331 -0.12 -6.55 16.55
CA LYS A 331 0.61 -6.11 17.74
C LYS A 331 2.07 -6.56 17.72
N ILE A 332 2.34 -7.75 17.19
CA ILE A 332 3.69 -8.34 17.20
C ILE A 332 4.44 -8.07 15.90
N HIS A 333 3.76 -8.18 14.75
CA HIS A 333 4.36 -8.15 13.40
C HIS A 333 3.81 -7.02 12.50
N GLY A 334 2.83 -6.26 12.97
CA GLY A 334 2.13 -5.24 12.17
C GLY A 334 2.88 -3.93 11.98
N LYS A 335 3.98 -3.69 12.72
CA LYS A 335 4.91 -2.58 12.46
C LYS A 335 6.32 -3.09 12.29
N SER A 336 6.95 -2.61 11.23
CA SER A 336 8.38 -2.77 11.01
C SER A 336 9.22 -2.02 12.05
N PRO A 337 10.45 -2.50 12.34
CA PRO A 337 11.44 -1.70 13.03
C PRO A 337 11.73 -0.32 12.43
N ARG A 338 11.50 -0.17 11.12
CA ARG A 338 11.58 1.10 10.39
C ARG A 338 10.70 2.20 11.01
N PHE A 339 9.59 1.83 11.65
CA PHE A 339 8.64 2.76 12.27
C PHE A 339 8.65 2.73 13.80
N PHE A 340 9.52 1.93 14.46
CA PHE A 340 9.74 2.08 15.91
C PHE A 340 10.21 3.49 16.25
N ALA A 341 10.91 4.11 15.31
CA ALA A 341 11.22 5.52 15.34
C ALA A 341 10.01 6.42 15.70
N ASP A 342 8.84 6.13 15.12
CA ASP A 342 7.61 6.89 15.31
C ASP A 342 6.92 6.54 16.64
N LYS A 343 7.05 5.29 17.11
CA LYS A 343 6.63 4.88 18.46
C LYS A 343 7.36 5.67 19.55
N TYR A 344 8.65 5.94 19.34
CA TYR A 344 9.45 6.74 20.26
C TYR A 344 9.50 8.24 19.93
N ALA A 345 8.78 8.70 18.90
CA ALA A 345 8.79 10.11 18.48
C ALA A 345 8.33 11.08 19.60
N PRO A 346 7.30 10.76 20.42
CA PRO A 346 6.93 11.61 21.56
C PRO A 346 8.09 11.76 22.56
N TYR A 347 8.78 10.67 22.86
CA TYR A 347 9.92 10.64 23.79
C TYR A 347 11.20 11.26 23.19
N ARG A 348 11.26 11.40 21.86
CA ARG A 348 12.37 12.06 21.16
C ARG A 348 12.26 13.57 21.07
N GLN A 349 11.12 14.18 21.39
CA GLN A 349 11.01 15.65 21.48
C GLN A 349 12.00 16.25 22.49
N HIS A 350 12.45 15.43 23.46
CA HIS A 350 13.47 15.83 24.42
C HIS A 350 14.88 15.42 24.01
N LYS A 351 15.10 14.72 22.88
CA LYS A 351 16.43 14.22 22.51
C LYS A 351 17.43 15.35 22.27
N GLU A 352 17.01 16.43 21.63
CA GLU A 352 17.85 17.63 21.44
C GLU A 352 18.16 18.29 22.78
N LYS A 353 17.15 18.48 23.64
CA LYS A 353 17.36 19.02 25.00
C LYS A 353 18.24 18.13 25.88
N ILE A 354 18.10 16.81 25.78
CA ILE A 354 18.92 15.83 26.50
C ILE A 354 20.34 15.85 25.95
N HIS A 355 20.51 15.94 24.62
CA HIS A 355 21.83 16.02 23.99
C HIS A 355 22.54 17.34 24.33
N GLU A 356 21.85 18.48 24.31
CA GLU A 356 22.38 19.76 24.76
C GLU A 356 22.70 19.78 26.27
N HIS A 357 21.83 19.19 27.10
CA HIS A 357 22.12 19.03 28.54
C HIS A 357 23.31 18.11 28.80
N PHE A 358 23.48 17.08 27.98
CA PHE A 358 24.59 16.14 28.07
C PHE A 358 25.90 16.77 27.60
N LEU A 359 25.89 17.53 26.50
CA LEU A 359 27.05 18.28 25.99
C LEU A 359 27.46 19.40 26.95
N SER A 360 26.52 20.10 27.58
CA SER A 360 26.80 21.15 28.57
C SER A 360 27.35 20.62 29.91
N LYS A 361 27.24 19.30 30.16
CA LYS A 361 27.73 18.66 31.39
C LYS A 361 28.91 17.71 31.17
N MET A 362 29.40 17.58 29.94
CA MET A 362 30.60 16.78 29.63
C MET A 362 31.87 17.52 30.08
N PRO A 363 32.73 16.93 30.92
CA PRO A 363 34.10 17.39 31.08
C PRO A 363 34.82 17.26 29.72
N THR A 364 35.53 18.30 29.30
CA THR A 364 36.08 18.50 27.94
C THR A 364 37.16 17.50 27.50
N GLN A 365 37.39 16.40 28.22
CA GLN A 365 38.46 15.45 27.90
C GLN A 365 38.09 14.00 28.26
N ILE A 366 37.21 13.36 27.49
CA ILE A 366 37.18 11.89 27.44
C ILE A 366 37.03 11.44 25.98
N PRO A 367 37.99 10.68 25.42
CA PRO A 367 37.87 10.14 24.07
C PRO A 367 36.73 9.11 24.00
N ILE A 368 35.84 9.29 23.02
CA ILE A 368 34.58 8.55 22.77
C ILE A 368 34.78 7.02 22.60
N ILE A 369 36.00 6.53 22.43
CA ILE A 369 36.31 5.13 22.10
C ILE A 369 36.11 4.14 23.28
N LYS A 370 35.90 4.59 24.52
CA LYS A 370 35.70 3.67 25.67
C LYS A 370 34.25 3.32 26.04
N LEU A 371 33.24 3.85 25.35
CA LEU A 371 31.83 3.70 25.76
C LEU A 371 30.97 2.79 24.87
N LEU A 372 31.54 2.11 23.87
CA LEU A 372 30.80 1.23 22.94
C LEU A 372 31.20 -0.25 22.98
N SER A 373 31.89 -0.68 24.04
CA SER A 373 32.11 -2.11 24.30
C SER A 373 31.41 -2.52 25.60
N ILE A 374 30.14 -2.93 25.48
CA ILE A 374 29.46 -4.05 26.15
C ILE A 374 28.14 -4.28 25.43
#